data_AF-A0A7X1L8R2-F1
#
_entry.id   AF-A0A7X1L8R2-F1
#
_cell.length_a   1.000
_cell.length_b   1.000
_cell.length_c   1.000
_cell.angle_alpha   90.00
_cell.angle_beta   90.00
_cell.angle_gamma   90.00
#
_symmetry.space_group_name_H-M   'P 1'
#
loop_
_entity.id
_entity.type
_entity.pdbx_description
1 polymer ?
#
loop_
_entity_poly.entity_id
_entity_poly.type
_entity_poly.pdbx_seq_one_letter_code
_entity_poly.pdbx_strand_id
1 'polypeptide(L)'
;MPAGIDFTELKRRTIVKSLAWRIIGVVWTWIGAYLIIVSVPPSWKNAPVIATLIVIYHHSTRMIMYYFYERIWAAVSWGKYDVNEGKCIVMSIREKLIWTSSTVAVVAFIFSLIIYIMPLVKNMKG
;
A
#
# COMPACT_ATOMS: atom_id res chain seq x y z
N MET A 1 -6.11 -42.50 -2.46
CA MET A 1 -6.65 -41.13 -2.57
C MET A 1 -5.55 -40.25 -3.15
N PRO A 2 -5.74 -39.52 -4.25
CA PRO A 2 -4.69 -38.62 -4.73
C PRO A 2 -4.51 -37.51 -3.70
N ALA A 3 -3.25 -37.25 -3.34
CA ALA A 3 -2.86 -36.20 -2.41
C ALA A 3 -3.31 -34.85 -2.98
N GLY A 4 -4.36 -34.28 -2.38
CA GLY A 4 -4.73 -32.89 -2.62
C GLY A 4 -3.56 -32.01 -2.22
N ILE A 5 -3.19 -31.07 -3.10
CA ILE A 5 -2.09 -30.16 -2.84
C ILE A 5 -2.50 -29.24 -1.67
N ASP A 6 -2.01 -29.52 -0.46
CA ASP A 6 -2.30 -28.74 0.75
C ASP A 6 -1.29 -27.60 0.91
N PHE A 7 -1.58 -26.45 0.31
CA PHE A 7 -0.73 -25.27 0.46
C PHE A 7 -0.94 -24.62 1.83
N THR A 8 -0.04 -24.84 2.78
CA THR A 8 -0.01 -24.07 4.04
C THR A 8 0.67 -22.71 3.83
N GLU A 9 -0.05 -21.61 4.07
CA GLU A 9 0.52 -20.26 3.97
C GLU A 9 1.45 -19.99 5.16
N LEU A 10 2.68 -19.53 4.91
CA LEU A 10 3.61 -19.18 5.99
C LEU A 10 3.11 -17.95 6.75
N LYS A 11 3.05 -18.00 8.09
CA LYS A 11 2.74 -16.85 8.97
C LYS A 11 3.52 -15.59 8.60
N ARG A 12 4.77 -15.75 8.13
CA ARG A 12 5.64 -14.67 7.66
C ARG A 12 5.11 -13.94 6.43
N ARG A 13 4.49 -14.67 5.49
CA ARG A 13 3.88 -14.11 4.28
C ARG A 13 2.69 -13.23 4.64
N THR A 14 1.83 -13.71 5.54
CA THR A 14 0.65 -12.98 6.01
C THR A 14 1.03 -11.68 6.72
N ILE A 15 2.07 -11.68 7.57
CA ILE A 15 2.57 -10.47 8.25
C ILE A 15 3.10 -9.45 7.25
N VAL A 16 3.94 -9.88 6.31
CA VAL A 16 4.50 -8.98 5.28
C VAL A 16 3.40 -8.40 4.40
N LYS A 17 2.44 -9.25 3.98
CA LYS A 17 1.27 -8.84 3.20
C LYS A 17 0.43 -7.80 3.95
N SER A 18 0.20 -8.00 5.25
CA SER A 18 -0.56 -7.05 6.07
C SER A 18 0.18 -5.71 6.19
N LEU A 19 1.48 -5.74 6.50
CA LEU A 19 2.27 -4.53 6.70
C LEU A 19 2.42 -3.71 5.40
N ALA A 20 2.69 -4.37 4.27
CA ALA A 20 2.78 -3.72 2.96
C ALA A 20 1.48 -2.98 2.62
N TRP A 21 0.34 -3.63 2.82
CA TRP A 21 -0.97 -3.01 2.57
C TRP A 21 -1.23 -1.79 3.46
N ARG A 22 -0.82 -1.84 4.73
CA ARG A 22 -0.98 -0.72 5.68
C ARG A 22 -0.14 0.50 5.27
N ILE A 23 1.12 0.29 4.89
CA ILE A 23 2.02 1.38 4.48
C ILE A 23 1.48 2.05 3.21
N ILE A 24 1.15 1.27 2.17
CA ILE A 24 0.61 1.81 0.91
C ILE A 24 -0.68 2.61 1.17
N GLY A 25 -1.58 2.07 2.00
CA GLY A 25 -2.86 2.71 2.30
C GLY A 25 -2.74 4.05 3.05
N VAL A 26 -1.82 4.16 4.02
CA VAL A 26 -1.59 5.41 4.78
C VAL A 26 -1.13 6.53 3.83
N VAL A 27 -0.19 6.20 2.96
CA VAL A 27 0.45 7.15 2.04
C VAL A 27 -0.52 7.62 0.99
N TRP A 28 -1.23 6.67 0.37
CA TRP A 28 -2.26 6.97 -0.63
C TRP A 28 -3.33 7.91 -0.08
N THR A 29 -3.81 7.63 1.13
CA THR A 29 -4.83 8.45 1.79
C THR A 29 -4.30 9.83 2.12
N TRP A 30 -3.07 9.93 2.62
CA TRP A 30 -2.47 11.21 2.97
C TRP A 30 -2.26 12.10 1.73
N ILE A 31 -1.76 11.54 0.63
CA ILE A 31 -1.60 12.26 -0.65
C ILE A 31 -2.96 12.76 -1.14
N GLY A 32 -3.97 11.88 -1.21
CA GLY A 32 -5.28 12.27 -1.72
C GLY A 32 -5.99 13.30 -0.84
N ALA A 33 -5.93 13.12 0.49
CA ALA A 33 -6.48 14.11 1.42
C ALA A 33 -5.80 15.47 1.25
N TYR A 34 -4.48 15.49 1.10
CA TYR A 34 -3.72 16.71 0.86
C TYR A 34 -4.13 17.40 -0.45
N LEU A 35 -4.21 16.65 -1.55
CA LEU A 35 -4.62 17.19 -2.85
C LEU A 35 -6.04 17.78 -2.80
N ILE A 36 -6.98 17.11 -2.12
CA ILE A 36 -8.35 17.60 -1.96
C ILE A 36 -8.37 18.91 -1.15
N ILE A 37 -7.62 18.98 -0.05
CA ILE A 37 -7.56 20.19 0.79
C ILE A 37 -6.95 21.37 0.05
N VAL A 38 -5.89 21.17 -0.74
CA VAL A 38 -5.26 22.25 -1.54
C VAL A 38 -6.17 22.71 -2.69
N SER A 39 -6.97 21.81 -3.26
CA SER A 39 -7.85 22.13 -4.39
C SER A 39 -9.11 22.89 -4.00
N VAL A 40 -9.53 22.83 -2.73
CA VAL A 40 -10.75 23.48 -2.25
C VAL A 40 -10.38 24.70 -1.40
N PRO A 41 -10.97 25.88 -1.66
CA PRO A 41 -10.70 27.08 -0.87
C PRO A 41 -10.96 26.84 0.64
N PRO A 42 -10.01 27.22 1.52
CA PRO A 42 -10.13 26.97 2.96
C PRO A 42 -11.21 27.89 3.54
N SER A 43 -12.42 27.34 3.68
CA SER A 43 -13.56 28.00 4.32
C SER A 43 -14.32 27.00 5.16
N TRP A 44 -14.79 27.44 6.34
CA TRP A 44 -15.61 26.62 7.23
C TRP A 44 -16.87 26.06 6.55
N LYS A 45 -17.43 26.78 5.57
CA LYS A 45 -18.57 26.31 4.76
C LYS A 45 -18.25 25.12 3.87
N ASN A 46 -16.97 24.95 3.48
CA ASN A 46 -16.51 23.88 2.61
C ASN A 46 -16.07 22.63 3.39
N ALA A 47 -15.96 22.70 4.72
CA ALA A 47 -15.49 21.58 5.54
C ALA A 47 -16.31 20.28 5.36
N PRO A 48 -17.67 20.31 5.30
CA PRO A 48 -18.46 19.11 5.04
C PRO A 48 -18.20 18.52 3.64
N VAL A 49 -17.98 19.39 2.65
CA VAL A 49 -17.70 18.99 1.26
C VAL A 49 -16.32 18.34 1.17
N ILE A 50 -15.30 18.94 1.78
CA ILE A 50 -13.94 18.39 1.84
C ILE A 50 -13.94 17.01 2.52
N ALA A 51 -14.60 16.88 3.66
CA ALA A 51 -14.70 15.61 4.38
C ALA A 51 -15.38 14.53 3.51
N THR A 52 -16.47 14.88 2.84
CA THR A 52 -17.20 13.98 1.94
C THR A 52 -16.32 13.51 0.78
N LEU A 53 -15.59 14.43 0.14
CA LEU A 53 -14.66 14.10 -0.95
C LEU A 53 -13.56 13.16 -0.49
N ILE A 54 -12.95 13.41 0.68
CA ILE A 54 -11.90 12.55 1.24
C ILE A 54 -12.45 11.15 1.53
N VAL A 55 -13.65 11.06 2.14
CA VAL A 55 -14.27 9.76 2.47
C VAL A 55 -14.57 8.96 1.22
N ILE A 56 -15.21 9.58 0.22
CA ILE A 56 -15.54 8.94 -1.06
C ILE A 56 -14.26 8.50 -1.76
N TYR A 57 -13.27 9.38 -1.88
CA TYR A 57 -11.97 9.07 -2.48
C TYR A 57 -11.27 7.90 -1.76
N HIS A 58 -11.22 7.93 -0.43
CA HIS A 58 -10.57 6.89 0.36
C HIS A 58 -11.24 5.53 0.15
N HIS A 59 -12.56 5.44 0.30
CA HIS A 59 -13.26 4.16 0.26
C HIS A 59 -13.30 3.58 -1.15
N SER A 60 -13.64 4.39 -2.16
CA SER A 60 -13.71 3.94 -3.56
C SER A 60 -12.35 3.47 -4.07
N THR A 61 -11.29 4.25 -3.84
CA THR A 61 -9.97 3.89 -4.35
C THR A 61 -9.40 2.69 -3.63
N ARG A 62 -9.67 2.53 -2.32
CA ARG A 62 -9.17 1.40 -1.54
C ARG A 62 -9.74 0.07 -2.02
N MET A 63 -11.00 0.05 -2.49
CA MET A 63 -11.57 -1.15 -3.11
C MET A 63 -10.79 -1.55 -4.38
N ILE A 64 -10.55 -0.59 -5.27
CA ILE A 64 -9.82 -0.82 -6.53
C ILE A 64 -8.38 -1.25 -6.24
N MET A 65 -7.70 -0.52 -5.36
CA MET A 65 -6.30 -0.79 -5.02
C MET A 65 -6.13 -2.14 -4.32
N TYR A 66 -7.11 -2.56 -3.50
CA TYR A 66 -7.07 -3.87 -2.85
C TYR A 66 -7.21 -5.01 -3.85
N TYR A 67 -8.07 -4.85 -4.86
CA TYR A 67 -8.19 -5.82 -5.94
C TYR A 67 -6.85 -6.01 -6.65
N PHE A 68 -6.20 -4.93 -7.09
CA PHE A 68 -4.88 -5.01 -7.72
C PHE A 68 -3.81 -5.57 -6.79
N TYR A 69 -3.84 -5.19 -5.52
CA TYR A 69 -2.94 -5.72 -4.51
C TYR A 69 -3.02 -7.25 -4.40
N GLU A 70 -4.22 -7.80 -4.31
CA GLU A 70 -4.43 -9.24 -4.29
C GLU A 70 -3.97 -9.91 -5.59
N ARG A 71 -4.18 -9.28 -6.76
CA ARG A 71 -3.72 -9.82 -8.05
C ARG A 71 -2.19 -9.84 -8.16
N ILE A 72 -1.52 -8.77 -7.73
CA ILE A 72 -0.06 -8.71 -7.67
C ILE A 72 0.44 -9.79 -6.70
N TRP A 73 -0.17 -9.92 -5.52
CA TRP A 73 0.24 -10.92 -4.53
C TRP A 73 -0.03 -12.37 -4.96
N ALA A 74 -1.03 -12.60 -5.81
CA ALA A 74 -1.31 -13.93 -6.38
C ALA A 74 -0.23 -14.38 -7.36
N ALA A 75 0.37 -13.45 -8.11
CA ALA A 75 1.49 -13.70 -9.01
C ALA A 75 2.80 -14.00 -8.26
N VAL A 76 2.88 -13.67 -6.96
CA VAL A 76 4.04 -13.93 -6.12
C VAL A 76 4.02 -15.37 -5.63
N SER A 77 4.98 -16.16 -6.11
CA SER A 77 5.21 -17.57 -5.72
C SER A 77 5.77 -17.71 -4.30
N TRP A 78 6.43 -16.67 -3.79
CA TRP A 78 7.07 -16.67 -2.48
C TRP A 78 6.10 -16.96 -1.33
N GLY A 79 6.53 -17.85 -0.44
CA GLY A 79 5.82 -18.17 0.80
C GLY A 79 4.66 -19.15 0.64
N LYS A 80 4.59 -19.87 -0.49
CA LYS A 80 3.83 -21.12 -0.65
C LYS A 80 4.72 -22.29 -0.19
N TYR A 81 4.15 -23.19 0.61
CA TYR A 81 4.82 -24.43 1.03
C TYR A 81 4.52 -25.54 0.02
N ASP A 82 5.56 -26.19 -0.51
CA ASP A 82 5.39 -27.39 -1.34
C ASP A 82 5.48 -28.64 -0.44
N VAL A 83 4.34 -29.29 -0.24
CA VAL A 83 4.22 -30.50 0.59
C VAL A 83 4.93 -31.70 -0.03
N ASN A 84 5.02 -31.78 -1.35
CA ASN A 84 5.61 -32.92 -2.05
C ASN A 84 7.14 -32.88 -2.02
N GLU A 85 7.73 -31.68 -2.07
CA GLU A 85 9.18 -31.50 -1.96
C GLU A 85 9.67 -31.25 -0.52
N GLY A 86 8.76 -31.01 0.43
CA GLY A 86 9.12 -30.64 1.80
C GLY A 86 9.91 -29.33 1.90
N LYS A 87 9.77 -28.45 0.88
CA LYS A 87 10.55 -27.21 0.75
C LYS A 87 9.62 -26.00 0.75
N CYS A 88 9.99 -25.02 1.57
CA CYS A 88 9.47 -23.68 1.42
C CYS A 88 10.05 -23.06 0.15
N ILE A 89 9.19 -22.52 -0.72
CA ILE A 89 9.66 -21.71 -1.85
C ILE A 89 10.23 -20.41 -1.27
N VAL A 90 11.55 -20.42 -1.08
CA VAL A 90 12.34 -19.26 -0.66
C VAL A 90 12.44 -18.28 -1.82
N MET A 91 12.34 -16.99 -1.48
CA MET A 91 12.39 -15.91 -2.46
C MET A 91 13.73 -15.96 -3.18
N SER A 92 13.72 -15.99 -4.51
CA SER A 92 14.94 -15.85 -5.30
C SER A 92 15.62 -14.53 -4.96
N ILE A 93 16.96 -14.46 -5.04
CA ILE A 93 17.71 -13.23 -4.75
C ILE A 93 17.21 -12.07 -5.63
N ARG A 94 16.80 -12.33 -6.87
CA ARG A 94 16.23 -11.33 -7.78
C ARG A 94 14.90 -10.79 -7.28
N GLU A 95 14.04 -11.69 -6.82
CA GLU A 95 12.74 -11.31 -6.23
C GLU A 95 12.97 -10.54 -4.94
N LYS A 96 13.89 -11.00 -4.07
CA LYS A 96 14.26 -10.31 -2.83
C LYS A 96 14.75 -8.88 -3.11
N LEU A 97 15.58 -8.69 -4.13
CA LEU A 97 16.05 -7.38 -4.58
C LEU A 97 14.91 -6.49 -5.09
N ILE A 98 13.99 -7.04 -5.89
CA ILE A 98 12.82 -6.31 -6.38
C ILE A 98 11.93 -5.88 -5.20
N TRP A 99 11.70 -6.75 -4.24
CA TRP A 99 10.89 -6.49 -3.05
C TRP A 99 11.53 -5.49 -2.08
N THR A 100 12.85 -5.61 -1.83
CA THR A 100 13.57 -4.65 -0.97
C THR A 100 13.70 -3.30 -1.66
N SER A 101 14.00 -3.27 -2.96
CA SER A 101 14.05 -2.03 -3.75
C SER A 101 12.70 -1.33 -3.76
N SER A 102 11.60 -2.07 -3.97
CA SER A 102 10.25 -1.51 -3.99
C SER A 102 9.86 -0.95 -2.61
N THR A 103 10.20 -1.64 -1.52
CA THR A 103 9.90 -1.18 -0.17
C THR A 103 10.69 0.08 0.19
N VAL A 104 11.99 0.11 -0.14
CA VAL A 104 12.85 1.29 0.08
C VAL A 104 12.41 2.46 -0.78
N ALA A 105 12.05 2.23 -2.04
CA ALA A 105 11.55 3.26 -2.94
C ALA A 105 10.23 3.85 -2.43
N VAL A 106 9.30 3.01 -1.94
CA VAL A 106 8.07 3.48 -1.31
C VAL A 106 8.38 4.33 -0.08
N VAL A 107 9.23 3.87 0.84
CA VAL A 107 9.61 4.63 2.06
C VAL A 107 10.28 5.97 1.70
N ALA A 108 11.20 5.97 0.74
CA ALA A 108 11.87 7.18 0.27
C ALA A 108 10.90 8.16 -0.39
N PHE A 109 9.96 7.66 -1.20
CA PHE A 109 8.92 8.47 -1.83
C PHE A 109 8.01 9.12 -0.78
N ILE A 110 7.61 8.38 0.25
CA ILE A 110 6.83 8.90 1.39
C ILE A 110 7.58 10.03 2.08
N PHE A 111 8.85 9.81 2.41
CA PHE A 111 9.68 10.78 3.10
C PHE A 111 9.90 12.04 2.26
N SER A 112 10.16 11.88 0.96
CA SER A 112 10.30 12.98 -0.01
C SER A 112 9.01 13.79 -0.15
N LEU A 113 7.86 13.13 -0.19
CA LEU A 113 6.55 13.79 -0.27
C LEU A 113 6.26 14.61 0.99
N ILE A 114 6.59 14.07 2.16
CA ILE A 114 6.48 14.78 3.44
C ILE A 114 7.32 16.07 3.40
N ILE A 115 8.58 15.99 2.97
CA ILE A 115 9.48 17.16 2.84
C ILE A 115 8.94 18.17 1.82
N TYR A 116 8.45 17.71 0.67
CA TYR A 116 7.93 18.59 -0.39
C TYR A 116 6.70 19.39 0.06
N ILE A 117 5.84 18.79 0.88
CA ILE A 117 4.58 19.41 1.30
C ILE A 117 4.76 20.41 2.45
N MET A 118 5.77 20.23 3.31
CA MET A 118 6.06 21.15 4.42
C MET A 118 6.18 22.64 4.01
N PRO A 119 6.98 23.03 3.01
CA PRO A 119 7.12 24.44 2.62
C PRO A 119 5.86 24.98 1.94
N LEU A 120 5.11 24.13 1.22
CA LEU A 120 3.88 24.53 0.53
C LEU A 120 2.80 24.97 1.53
N VAL A 121 2.72 24.32 2.69
CA VAL A 121 1.83 24.72 3.79
C VAL A 121 2.26 26.05 4.42
N LYS A 122 3.57 26.29 4.53
CA LYS A 122 4.10 27.51 5.14
C LYS A 122 3.82 28.76 4.27
N ASN A 123 3.88 28.62 2.95
CA ASN A 123 3.66 29.72 2.00
C ASN A 123 2.19 30.09 1.76
N MET A 124 1.23 29.25 2.17
CA MET A 124 -0.21 29.58 2.08
C MET A 124 -0.75 30.31 3.31
N LYS A 125 0.05 30.40 4.39
CA LYS A 125 -0.33 31.05 5.66
C LYS A 125 0.29 32.45 5.84
N GLY A 126 1.17 32.88 4.94
CA GLY A 126 1.76 34.22 4.89
C GLY A 126 1.26 34.97 3.67
#